data_AF-A0A354GSC5-F1
#
_entry.id   AF-A0A354GSC5-F1
#
_cell.length_a   1.000
_cell.length_b   1.000
_cell.length_c   1.000
_cell.angle_alpha   90.00
_cell.angle_beta   90.00
_cell.angle_gamma   90.00
#
_symmetry.space_group_name_H-M   'P 1'
#
loop_
_entity.id
_entity.type
_entity.pdbx_description
1 polymer ?
#
loop_
_entity_poly.entity_id
_entity_poly.type
_entity_poly.pdbx_seq_one_letter_code
_entity_poly.pdbx_strand_id
1 'polypeptide(L)'
;MAHALLEITVRHIRALAEEHSLAGAADGKLLARFADRREEAAFAVLLRRHGPMVLGVCRRVLKRHHDAEDAFQATFLLLAR
;
A
#
# COMPACT_ATOMS: atom_id res chain seq x y z
N MET A 1 -3.97 -19.80 31.21
CA MET A 1 -4.64 -19.99 29.91
C MET A 1 -5.50 -18.79 29.50
N ALA A 2 -6.42 -18.29 30.34
CA ALA A 2 -7.27 -17.13 30.03
C ALA A 2 -6.47 -15.86 29.62
N HIS A 3 -5.38 -15.54 30.32
CA HIS A 3 -4.52 -14.39 29.99
C HIS A 3 -3.85 -14.49 28.62
N ALA A 4 -3.39 -15.69 28.24
CA ALA A 4 -2.74 -15.90 26.94
C ALA A 4 -3.73 -15.76 25.77
N LEU A 5 -4.97 -16.22 25.95
CA LEU A 5 -6.04 -16.02 24.96
C LEU A 5 -6.40 -14.53 24.82
N LEU A 6 -6.48 -13.80 25.93
CA LEU A 6 -6.79 -12.37 25.93
C LEU A 6 -5.72 -11.56 25.18
N GLU A 7 -4.45 -11.87 25.40
CA GLU A 7 -3.32 -11.27 24.66
C GLU A 7 -3.38 -11.55 23.15
N ILE A 8 -3.71 -12.78 22.76
CA ILE A 8 -3.85 -13.15 21.34
C ILE A 8 -5.02 -12.39 20.70
N THR A 9 -6.16 -12.31 21.37
CA THR A 9 -7.35 -11.62 20.86
C THR A 9 -7.11 -10.12 20.72
N VAL A 10 -6.50 -9.46 21.72
CA VAL A 10 -6.17 -8.03 21.65
C VAL A 10 -5.21 -7.74 20.49
N ARG A 11 -4.21 -8.59 20.28
CA ARG A 11 -3.27 -8.47 19.17
C ARG A 11 -3.96 -8.61 17.82
N HIS A 12 -4.88 -9.57 17.70
CA HIS A 12 -5.65 -9.78 16.47
C HIS A 12 -6.56 -8.59 16.15
N ILE A 13 -7.27 -8.06 17.16
CA ILE A 13 -8.11 -6.86 17.00
C ILE A 13 -7.27 -5.65 16.59
N ARG A 14 -6.08 -5.45 17.19
CA ARG A 14 -5.17 -4.37 16.77
C ARG A 14 -4.76 -4.50 15.31
N ALA A 15 -4.37 -5.70 14.87
CA ALA A 15 -3.97 -5.93 13.48
C ALA A 15 -5.11 -5.60 12.50
N LEU A 16 -6.34 -6.04 12.79
CA LEU A 16 -7.52 -5.74 11.96
C LEU A 16 -7.86 -4.24 11.97
N ALA A 17 -7.75 -3.57 13.12
CA ALA A 17 -8.01 -2.14 13.24
C ALA A 17 -6.97 -1.30 12.50
N GLU A 18 -5.69 -1.70 12.52
CA GLU A 18 -4.62 -1.05 11.78
C GLU A 18 -4.81 -1.16 10.28
N GLU A 19 -5.18 -2.35 9.79
CA GLU A 19 -5.49 -2.57 8.37
C GLU A 19 -6.68 -1.72 7.92
N HIS A 20 -7.75 -1.66 8.72
CA HIS A 20 -8.93 -0.85 8.42
C HIS A 20 -8.63 0.67 8.46
N SER A 21 -7.83 1.10 9.44
CA SER A 21 -7.37 2.49 9.55
C SER A 21 -6.55 2.92 8.34
N LEU A 22 -5.65 2.08 7.87
CA LEU A 22 -4.87 2.32 6.64
C LEU A 22 -5.78 2.33 5.40
N ALA A 23 -6.72 1.40 5.31
CA ALA A 23 -7.67 1.31 4.20
C ALA A 23 -8.63 2.51 4.12
N GLY A 24 -8.88 3.22 5.22
CA GLY A 24 -9.66 4.46 5.26
C GLY A 24 -8.84 5.76 5.23
N ALA A 25 -7.52 5.68 5.38
CA ALA A 25 -6.66 6.86 5.44
C ALA A 25 -6.60 7.60 4.09
N ALA A 26 -6.50 8.92 4.14
CA ALA A 26 -6.23 9.74 2.96
C ALA A 26 -4.81 9.48 2.41
N ASP A 27 -4.63 9.61 1.10
CA ASP A 27 -3.36 9.27 0.44
C ASP A 27 -2.17 10.07 0.97
N GLY A 28 -2.34 11.36 1.28
CA GLY A 28 -1.28 12.17 1.88
C GLY A 28 -0.79 11.62 3.23
N LYS A 29 -1.68 11.01 4.02
CA LYS A 29 -1.32 10.37 5.28
C LYS A 29 -0.58 9.05 5.04
N LEU A 30 -1.01 8.26 4.07
CA LEU A 30 -0.34 7.03 3.67
C LEU A 30 1.08 7.32 3.15
N LEU A 31 1.22 8.37 2.32
CA LEU A 31 2.51 8.85 1.83
C LEU A 31 3.42 9.30 2.98
N ALA A 32 2.93 10.09 3.93
CA ALA A 32 3.73 10.50 5.08
C ALA A 32 4.18 9.29 5.94
N ARG A 33 3.27 8.34 6.22
CA ARG A 33 3.61 7.12 6.99
C ARG A 33 4.66 6.29 6.26
N PHE A 34 4.57 6.17 4.95
CA PHE A 34 5.57 5.45 4.16
C PHE A 34 6.90 6.21 4.07
N ALA A 35 6.89 7.50 3.77
CA ALA A 35 8.10 8.30 3.61
C ALA A 35 8.88 8.44 4.93
N ASP A 36 8.18 8.72 6.04
CA ASP A 36 8.81 9.01 7.32
C ASP A 36 9.16 7.74 8.12
N ARG A 37 8.31 6.71 8.03
CA ARG A 37 8.40 5.51 8.88
C ARG A 37 8.67 4.22 8.11
N ARG A 38 8.76 4.29 6.78
CA ARG A 38 8.90 3.13 5.88
C ARG A 38 7.85 2.05 6.16
N GLU A 39 6.63 2.47 6.49
CA GLU A 39 5.54 1.55 6.80
C GLU A 39 5.01 0.87 5.52
N GLU A 40 5.45 -0.37 5.27
CA GLU A 40 5.13 -1.15 4.06
C GLU A 40 3.62 -1.32 3.83
N ALA A 41 2.84 -1.43 4.91
CA ALA A 41 1.38 -1.56 4.82
C ALA A 41 0.74 -0.30 4.20
N ALA A 42 1.27 0.89 4.47
CA ALA A 42 0.79 2.13 3.85
C ALA A 42 1.11 2.17 2.35
N PHE A 43 2.30 1.71 1.96
CA PHE A 43 2.68 1.54 0.55
C PHE A 43 1.77 0.54 -0.17
N ALA A 44 1.48 -0.61 0.44
CA ALA A 44 0.59 -1.62 -0.13
C ALA A 44 -0.82 -1.05 -0.38
N VAL A 45 -1.34 -0.20 0.52
CA VAL A 45 -2.63 0.48 0.29
C VAL A 45 -2.54 1.45 -0.90
N LEU A 46 -1.47 2.25 -0.99
CA LEU A 46 -1.25 3.15 -2.13
C LEU A 46 -1.16 2.38 -3.45
N LEU A 47 -0.38 1.30 -3.48
CA LEU A 47 -0.24 0.43 -4.65
C LEU A 47 -1.58 -0.20 -5.06
N ARG A 48 -2.35 -0.70 -4.10
CA ARG A 48 -3.67 -1.30 -4.37
C ARG A 48 -4.67 -0.28 -4.93
N ARG A 49 -4.69 0.95 -4.40
CA ARG A 49 -5.59 2.02 -4.85
C ARG A 49 -5.22 2.59 -6.21
N HIS A 50 -3.93 2.91 -6.39
CA HIS A 50 -3.45 3.65 -7.55
C HIS A 50 -2.93 2.75 -8.66
N GLY A 51 -2.59 1.50 -8.34
CA GLY A 51 -1.97 0.58 -9.28
C GLY A 51 -2.77 0.41 -10.58
N PRO A 52 -4.08 0.11 -10.53
CA PRO A 52 -4.91 0.00 -11.74
C PRO A 52 -4.97 1.30 -12.56
N MET A 53 -5.02 2.45 -11.89
CA MET A 53 -5.06 3.76 -12.55
C MET A 53 -3.73 4.05 -13.27
N VAL A 54 -2.60 3.87 -12.58
CA VAL A 54 -1.26 4.08 -13.13
C VAL A 54 -1.00 3.12 -14.29
N LEU A 55 -1.28 1.83 -14.13
CA LEU A 55 -1.12 0.85 -15.20
C LEU A 55 -1.99 1.19 -16.42
N GLY A 56 -3.22 1.69 -16.19
CA GLY A 56 -4.10 2.17 -17.25
C GLY A 56 -3.52 3.37 -18.00
N VAL A 57 -2.87 4.31 -17.30
CA VAL A 57 -2.15 5.43 -17.93
C VAL A 57 -0.96 4.94 -18.73
N CYS A 58 -0.10 4.09 -18.13
CA CYS A 58 1.06 3.51 -18.80
C CYS A 58 0.65 2.82 -20.10
N ARG A 59 -0.39 1.97 -20.10
CA ARG A 59 -0.89 1.28 -21.30
C ARG A 59 -1.44 2.22 -22.38
N ARG A 60 -2.04 3.35 -22.01
CA ARG A 60 -2.55 4.34 -22.98
C ARG A 60 -1.43 5.14 -23.64
N VAL A 61 -0.38 5.45 -22.89
CA VAL A 61 0.76 6.25 -23.36
C VAL A 61 1.77 5.39 -24.10
N LEU A 62 2.11 4.23 -23.53
CA LEU A 62 3.12 3.31 -24.00
C LEU A 62 2.40 2.20 -24.78
N LYS A 63 2.44 2.31 -26.11
CA LYS A 63 1.74 1.40 -27.04
C LYS A 63 2.18 -0.06 -26.93
N ARG A 64 3.30 -0.35 -26.25
CA ARG A 64 3.84 -1.70 -26.01
C ARG A 64 3.56 -2.12 -24.56
N HIS A 65 3.09 -3.36 -24.39
CA HIS A 65 2.72 -3.89 -23.08
C HIS A 65 3.89 -3.92 -22.10
N HIS A 66 5.07 -4.39 -22.53
CA HIS A 66 6.25 -4.47 -21.66
C HIS A 66 6.74 -3.09 -21.22
N ASP A 67 6.81 -2.11 -22.13
CA ASP A 67 7.16 -0.74 -21.76
C ASP A 67 6.17 -0.17 -20.71
N ALA A 68 4.88 -0.52 -20.81
CA ALA A 68 3.87 -0.12 -19.84
C ALA A 68 4.04 -0.80 -18.47
N GLU A 69 4.43 -2.07 -18.44
CA GLU A 69 4.76 -2.79 -17.20
C GLU A 69 6.02 -2.22 -16.54
N ASP A 70 7.05 -1.92 -17.33
CA ASP A 70 8.31 -1.33 -16.85
C ASP A 70 8.08 0.07 -16.27
N ALA A 71 7.29 0.92 -16.96
CA ALA A 71 6.95 2.24 -16.45
C ALA A 71 6.09 2.18 -15.17
N PHE A 72 5.16 1.22 -15.10
CA PHE A 72 4.39 0.95 -13.89
C PHE A 72 5.31 0.56 -12.73
N GLN A 73 6.21 -0.40 -12.94
CA GLN A 73 7.17 -0.82 -11.93
C GLN A 73 8.09 0.33 -11.50
N ALA A 74 8.66 1.07 -12.45
CA ALA A 74 9.53 2.21 -12.19
C ALA A 74 8.85 3.29 -11.34
N THR A 75 7.55 3.54 -11.56
CA THR A 75 6.77 4.51 -10.77
C THR A 75 6.76 4.16 -9.29
N PHE A 76 6.46 2.90 -8.95
CA PHE A 76 6.38 2.46 -7.56
C PHE A 76 7.75 2.17 -6.95
N LEU A 77 8.73 1.74 -7.75
CA LEU A 77 10.12 1.64 -7.31
C LEU A 77 10.72 3.01 -6.98
N LEU A 78 10.39 4.06 -7.75
CA LEU A 78 10.83 5.42 -7.45
C LEU A 78 10.19 5.94 -6.17
N LEU A 79 8.91 5.63 -5.95
CA LEU A 79 8.25 5.94 -4.68
C LEU A 79 8.93 5.21 -3.51
N ALA A 80 9.34 3.96 -3.70
CA ALA A 80 9.94 3.12 -2.67
C ALA A 80 11.41 3.44 -2.34
N ARG A 81 12.04 4.34 -3.11
CA ARG A 81 13.40 4.80 -2.87
C ARG A 81 13.49 5.72 -1.64
#